data_AF-A0A241XTG8-F1
#
_entry.id   AF-A0A241XTG8-F1
#
_cell.length_a   1.000
_cell.length_b   1.000
_cell.length_c   1.000
_cell.angle_alpha   90.00
_cell.angle_beta   90.00
_cell.angle_gamma   90.00
#
_symmetry.space_group_name_H-M   'P 1'
#
loop_
_entity.id
_entity.type
_entity.pdbx_description
1 polymer ?
#
loop_
_entity_poly.entity_id
_entity_poly.type
_entity_poly.pdbx_seq_one_letter_code
_entity_poly.pdbx_strand_id
1 'polypeptide(L)'
;MARGGKREGAGRPKGSRNKLTADIKAVAQSFGEEGIMHLVEIARNGDAPPAARVAAVKEILDRGYGKAKQPLEHTGEDGEPIKAITEIRIVGVSPDGNPLT
;
A
#
# COMPACT_ATOMS: atom_id res chain seq x y z
N MET A 1 -34.07 -1.53 21.72
CA MET A 1 -32.84 -0.73 21.84
C MET A 1 -31.95 -1.00 20.63
N ALA A 2 -31.67 0.00 19.80
CA ALA A 2 -30.88 -0.19 18.59
C ALA A 2 -29.40 -0.44 18.93
N ARG A 3 -28.89 -1.63 18.61
CA ARG A 3 -27.48 -2.01 18.78
C ARG A 3 -26.74 -1.76 17.47
N GLY A 4 -26.05 -0.62 17.36
CA GLY A 4 -25.13 -0.33 16.25
C GLY A 4 -25.38 1.02 15.60
N GLY A 5 -24.58 2.02 15.96
CA GLY A 5 -24.59 3.37 15.40
C GLY A 5 -23.25 4.04 15.69
N LYS A 6 -22.86 5.03 14.89
CA LYS A 6 -21.60 5.78 15.06
C LYS A 6 -21.62 6.48 16.42
N ARG A 7 -20.73 6.08 17.32
CA ARG A 7 -20.49 6.72 18.63
C ARG A 7 -19.05 7.21 18.65
N GLU A 8 -18.76 8.19 19.49
CA GLU A 8 -17.39 8.59 19.75
C GLU A 8 -16.62 7.39 20.33
N GLY A 9 -15.49 7.03 19.73
CA GLY A 9 -14.76 5.78 20.05
C GLY A 9 -15.38 4.48 19.49
N ALA A 10 -16.45 4.54 18.69
CA ALA A 10 -17.00 3.35 18.03
C ALA A 10 -16.15 2.92 16.84
N GLY A 11 -16.00 1.61 16.67
CA GLY A 11 -15.21 1.00 15.62
C GLY A 11 -13.82 0.57 16.07
N ARG A 12 -13.06 0.01 15.13
CA ARG A 12 -11.69 -0.43 15.39
C ARG A 12 -10.78 0.81 15.50
N PRO A 13 -9.97 0.95 16.57
CA PRO A 13 -9.09 2.10 16.73
C PRO A 13 -8.19 2.29 15.51
N LYS A 14 -8.05 3.54 15.05
CA LYS A 14 -7.21 3.90 13.90
C LYS A 14 -5.77 3.43 14.16
N GLY A 15 -5.23 2.61 13.27
CA GLY A 15 -3.88 2.03 13.39
C GLY A 15 -3.77 0.76 14.24
N SER A 16 -4.87 0.23 14.79
CA SER A 16 -4.82 -1.04 15.53
C SER A 16 -4.52 -2.22 14.61
N ARG A 17 -3.31 -2.76 14.68
CA ARG A 17 -2.89 -3.93 13.90
C ARG A 17 -3.50 -5.20 14.51
N ASN A 18 -3.99 -6.11 13.67
CA ASN A 18 -4.37 -7.43 14.15
C ASN A 18 -3.09 -8.23 14.35
N LYS A 19 -2.71 -8.54 15.60
CA LYS A 19 -1.47 -9.25 15.92
C LYS A 19 -1.39 -10.59 15.17
N LEU A 20 -2.49 -11.35 15.14
CA LEU A 20 -2.59 -12.62 14.41
C LEU A 20 -2.30 -12.44 12.91
N THR A 21 -2.85 -11.39 12.29
CA THR A 21 -2.60 -11.12 10.86
C THR A 21 -1.17 -10.64 10.62
N ALA A 22 -0.55 -9.95 11.58
CA ALA A 22 0.85 -9.54 11.49
C ALA A 22 1.79 -10.76 11.55
N ASP A 23 1.52 -11.71 12.44
CA ASP A 23 2.32 -12.92 12.61
C ASP A 23 2.21 -13.83 11.37
N ILE A 24 1.00 -14.04 10.84
CA ILE A 24 0.79 -14.79 9.58
C ILE A 24 1.52 -14.11 8.42
N LYS A 25 1.50 -12.78 8.35
CA LYS A 25 2.21 -12.04 7.30
C LYS A 25 3.73 -12.25 7.39
N ALA A 26 4.30 -12.25 8.59
CA ALA A 26 5.73 -12.49 8.79
C ALA A 26 6.13 -13.90 8.33
N VAL A 27 5.35 -14.91 8.69
CA VAL A 27 5.56 -16.30 8.24
C VAL A 27 5.44 -16.39 6.72
N ALA A 28 4.41 -15.81 6.10
CA ALA A 28 4.27 -15.83 4.64
C ALA A 28 5.46 -15.14 3.94
N GLN A 29 5.98 -14.05 4.52
CA GLN A 29 7.14 -13.35 3.99
C GLN A 29 8.44 -14.16 4.09
N SER A 30 8.58 -15.03 5.10
CA SER A 30 9.77 -15.89 5.20
C SER A 30 9.85 -16.93 4.08
N PHE A 31 8.73 -17.29 3.45
CA PHE A 31 8.68 -18.16 2.27
C PHE A 31 8.97 -17.43 0.95
N GLY A 32 9.36 -16.15 0.97
CA GLY A 32 9.52 -15.36 -0.25
C GLY A 32 10.52 -15.96 -1.26
N GLU A 33 11.68 -16.42 -0.78
CA GLU A 33 12.72 -17.04 -1.62
C GLU A 33 12.24 -18.38 -2.20
N GLU A 34 11.75 -19.28 -1.36
CA GLU A 34 11.20 -20.58 -1.77
C GLU A 34 10.04 -20.42 -2.76
N GLY A 35 9.14 -19.47 -2.51
CA GLY A 35 8.03 -19.17 -3.40
C GLY A 35 8.49 -18.71 -4.78
N ILE A 36 9.56 -17.92 -4.88
CA ILE A 36 10.15 -17.53 -6.17
C ILE A 36 10.73 -18.75 -6.88
N MET A 37 11.42 -19.64 -6.16
CA MET A 37 11.98 -20.87 -6.73
C MET A 37 10.89 -21.77 -7.31
N HIS A 38 9.77 -21.95 -6.62
CA HIS A 38 8.64 -22.69 -7.16
C HIS A 38 8.02 -22.06 -8.40
N LEU A 39 7.94 -20.72 -8.49
CA LEU A 39 7.50 -20.05 -9.71
C LEU A 39 8.46 -20.34 -10.88
N VAL A 40 9.77 -20.37 -10.62
CA VAL A 40 10.78 -20.72 -11.64
C VAL A 40 10.61 -22.17 -12.09
N GLU A 41 10.36 -23.10 -11.18
CA GLU A 41 10.07 -24.51 -11.50
C GLU A 41 8.83 -24.64 -12.38
N ILE A 42 7.72 -23.99 -12.02
CA ILE A 42 6.49 -23.98 -12.82
C ILE A 42 6.75 -23.40 -14.21
N ALA A 43 7.46 -22.29 -14.31
CA ALA A 43 7.77 -21.65 -15.59
C ALA A 43 8.59 -22.56 -16.54
N ARG A 44 9.51 -23.34 -15.96
CA ARG A 44 10.39 -24.27 -16.68
C ARG A 44 9.76 -25.63 -16.99
N ASN A 45 8.72 -26.03 -16.25
CA ASN A 45 8.05 -27.30 -16.45
C ASN A 45 7.25 -27.29 -17.77
N GLY A 46 7.68 -28.12 -18.74
CA GLY A 46 7.02 -28.25 -20.05
C GLY A 46 5.64 -28.91 -19.99
N ASP A 47 5.39 -29.72 -18.97
CA ASP A 47 4.12 -30.44 -18.77
C ASP A 47 3.08 -29.59 -18.02
N ALA A 48 3.50 -28.47 -17.42
CA ALA A 48 2.59 -27.55 -16.77
C ALA A 48 1.69 -26.85 -17.80
N PRO A 49 0.40 -26.58 -17.47
CA PRO A 49 -0.49 -25.87 -18.37
C PRO A 49 0.13 -24.55 -18.84
N PRO A 50 0.04 -24.19 -20.14
CA PRO A 50 0.65 -22.97 -20.67
C PRO A 50 0.26 -21.71 -19.88
N ALA A 51 -0.98 -21.62 -19.42
CA ALA A 51 -1.47 -20.51 -18.59
C ALA A 51 -0.73 -20.41 -17.24
N ALA A 52 -0.43 -21.54 -16.59
CA ALA A 52 0.31 -21.57 -15.33
C ALA A 52 1.75 -21.08 -15.51
N ARG A 53 2.39 -21.49 -16.62
CA ARG A 53 3.74 -21.05 -16.99
C ARG A 53 3.78 -19.54 -17.26
N VAL A 54 2.81 -19.03 -18.04
CA VAL A 54 2.68 -17.58 -18.31
C VAL A 54 2.45 -16.80 -17.03
N ALA A 55 1.58 -17.28 -16.13
CA ALA A 55 1.33 -16.65 -14.84
C ALA A 55 2.60 -16.61 -13.98
N ALA A 56 3.35 -17.71 -13.90
CA ALA A 56 4.59 -17.77 -13.13
C ALA A 56 5.66 -16.80 -13.67
N VAL A 57 5.85 -16.77 -15.00
CA VAL A 57 6.77 -15.82 -15.64
C VAL A 57 6.37 -14.39 -15.36
N LYS A 58 5.08 -14.05 -15.47
CA LYS A 58 4.56 -12.72 -15.18
C LYS A 58 4.85 -12.30 -13.73
N GLU A 59 4.57 -13.17 -12.76
CA GLU A 59 4.81 -12.89 -11.34
C GLU A 59 6.30 -12.65 -11.03
N ILE A 60 7.22 -13.37 -11.69
CA ILE A 60 8.67 -13.15 -11.58
C ILE A 60 9.05 -11.78 -12.16
N LEU A 61 8.59 -11.46 -13.37
CA LEU A 61 8.91 -10.21 -14.06
C LEU A 61 8.36 -8.98 -13.31
N ASP A 62 7.12 -9.04 -12.86
CA ASP A 62 6.47 -7.97 -12.10
C ASP A 62 7.20 -7.65 -10.79
N ARG A 63 7.93 -8.62 -10.20
CA ARG A 63 8.77 -8.43 -9.00
C ARG A 63 10.18 -7.95 -9.33
N GLY A 64 10.80 -8.48 -10.39
CA GLY A 64 12.17 -8.13 -10.77
C GLY A 64 12.30 -6.77 -11.47
N TYR A 65 11.29 -6.40 -12.26
CA TYR A 65 11.30 -5.19 -13.09
C TYR A 65 10.20 -4.20 -12.70
N GLY A 66 9.28 -4.59 -11.82
CA GLY A 66 8.10 -3.82 -11.49
C GLY A 66 6.98 -3.99 -12.51
N LYS A 67 5.78 -3.52 -12.15
CA LYS A 67 4.62 -3.46 -13.05
C LYS A 67 4.67 -2.20 -13.90
N ALA A 68 4.00 -2.22 -15.04
CA ALA A 68 3.74 -1.02 -15.82
C ALA A 68 3.12 0.08 -14.94
N LYS A 69 3.60 1.32 -15.10
CA LYS A 69 3.05 2.47 -14.38
C LYS A 69 1.56 2.60 -14.74
N GLN A 70 0.70 2.56 -13.72
CA GLN A 70 -0.71 2.86 -13.92
C GLN A 70 -0.87 4.39 -13.93
N PRO A 71 -1.41 4.99 -14.99
CA PRO A 71 -1.78 6.40 -14.94
C PRO A 71 -2.85 6.57 -13.86
N LEU A 72 -2.59 7.44 -12.88
CA LEU A 72 -3.61 7.86 -11.93
C LEU A 72 -4.14 9.21 -12.40
N GLU A 73 -5.43 9.27 -12.68
CA GLU A 73 -6.13 10.53 -12.85
C GLU A 73 -6.64 10.97 -11.48
N HIS A 74 -6.24 12.17 -11.08
CA HIS A 74 -6.72 12.77 -9.85
C HIS A 74 -7.58 13.97 -10.21
N THR A 75 -8.83 13.95 -9.76
CA THR A 75 -9.76 15.07 -9.88
C THR A 75 -10.09 15.62 -8.49
N GLY A 76 -10.40 16.91 -8.44
CA GLY A 76 -11.00 17.59 -7.31
C GLY A 76 -12.48 17.27 -7.18
N GLU A 77 -13.14 17.97 -6.25
CA GLU A 77 -14.59 17.89 -6.06
C GLU A 77 -15.32 18.15 -7.39
N ASP A 78 -16.35 17.34 -7.67
CA ASP A 78 -17.13 17.39 -8.91
C ASP A 78 -16.36 17.23 -10.23
N GLY A 79 -15.13 16.69 -10.19
CA GLY A 79 -14.32 16.46 -11.40
C GLY A 79 -13.43 17.65 -11.79
N GLU A 80 -13.43 18.72 -10.98
CA GLU A 80 -12.62 19.92 -11.22
C GLU A 80 -11.11 19.66 -11.08
N PRO A 81 -10.24 20.51 -11.63
CA PRO A 81 -8.81 20.43 -11.35
C PRO A 81 -8.51 20.50 -9.84
N ILE A 82 -7.53 19.72 -9.38
CA ILE A 82 -7.08 19.77 -7.98
C ILE A 82 -6.55 21.18 -7.68
N LYS A 83 -7.12 21.81 -6.66
CA LYS A 83 -6.65 23.10 -6.14
C LYS A 83 -5.53 22.86 -5.11
N ALA A 84 -4.30 23.20 -5.45
CA ALA A 84 -3.20 23.22 -4.50
C ALA A 84 -3.26 24.52 -3.67
N ILE A 85 -3.73 24.44 -2.42
CA ILE A 85 -3.71 25.57 -1.49
C ILE A 85 -2.34 25.58 -0.79
N THR A 86 -1.57 26.63 -0.99
CA THR A 86 -0.31 26.86 -0.25
C THR A 86 -0.56 27.93 0.81
N GLU A 87 -0.59 27.53 2.08
CA GLU A 87 -0.67 28.47 3.21
C GLU A 87 0.75 28.83 3.66
N ILE A 88 1.14 30.10 3.52
CA ILE A 88 2.39 30.63 4.06
C ILE A 88 2.07 31.29 5.41
N ARG A 89 2.61 30.72 6.49
CA ARG A 89 2.55 31.33 7.83
C ARG A 89 3.86 32.06 8.10
N ILE A 90 3.80 33.39 8.15
CA ILE A 90 4.93 34.20 8.63
C ILE A 90 4.84 34.22 10.15
N VAL A 91 5.89 33.74 10.81
CA VAL A 91 6.04 33.83 12.27
C VAL A 91 7.12 34.87 12.55
N GLY A 92 6.79 35.88 13.34
CA GLY A 92 7.80 36.83 13.83
C GLY A 92 8.77 36.09 14.73
N VAL A 93 10.06 36.14 14.42
CA VAL A 93 11.11 35.50 15.23
C VAL A 93 11.93 36.60 15.89
N SER A 94 12.18 36.46 17.18
CA SER A 94 13.10 37.32 17.93
C SER A 94 14.55 37.09 17.48
N PRO A 95 15.49 38.01 17.75
CA PRO A 95 16.90 37.90 17.32
C PRO A 95 17.63 36.63 17.84
N ASP A 96 17.13 36.03 18.92
CA ASP A 96 17.56 34.79 19.54
C ASP A 96 16.85 33.52 18.99
N GLY A 97 15.99 33.67 17.98
CA GLY A 97 15.38 32.56 17.25
C GLY A 97 14.04 32.07 17.78
N ASN A 98 13.43 32.78 18.74
CA ASN A 98 12.19 32.35 19.39
C ASN A 98 10.94 33.02 18.76
N PRO A 99 9.78 32.36 18.69
CA PRO A 99 8.57 32.98 18.15
C PRO A 99 8.08 34.12 19.05
N LEU A 100 7.75 35.26 18.45
CA LEU A 100 6.99 36.32 19.10
C LEU A 100 5.54 35.83 19.22
N THR A 101 5.07 35.66 20.45
CA THR A 101 3.68 35.32 20.78
C THR A 101 2.71 36.40 20.32
#